data_AF-A0A258BLK2-F1
#
_entry.id   AF-A0A258BLK2-F1
#
_cell.length_a   1.000
_cell.length_b   1.000
_cell.length_c   1.000
_cell.angle_alpha   90.00
_cell.angle_beta   90.00
_cell.angle_gamma   90.00
#
_symmetry.space_group_name_H-M   'P 1'
#
loop_
_entity.id
_entity.type
_entity.pdbx_description
1 polymer ?
#
loop_
_entity_poly.entity_id
_entity_poly.type
_entity_poly.pdbx_seq_one_letter_code
_entity_poly.pdbx_strand_id
1 'polypeptide(L)'
;AAWVMTFLDTVDGKLARTTMTYSNWGNIYDHGIDLIHPPFWYWAMFVGLQGADDGPSQTLLAGSLAMILAGYVLNRLEEGEFIRRFGFHIHVWQPIDSFMREITARRNPNMLIFMGAVLVGQPGWGFVAVAAWTLICLIFHGGRLVQAMAGKSRPVSWLEG
;
A
#
# COMPACT_ATOMS: atom_id res chain seq x y z
N ALA A 1 2.80 -14.21 -19.74
CA ALA A 1 3.49 -12.99 -20.24
C ALA A 1 3.74 -11.96 -19.12
N ALA A 2 2.76 -11.61 -18.27
CA ALA A 2 2.88 -10.60 -17.21
C ALA A 2 3.97 -10.88 -16.13
N TRP A 3 4.30 -12.14 -15.87
CA TRP A 3 5.33 -12.53 -14.90
C TRP A 3 6.77 -12.22 -15.32
N VAL A 4 7.05 -12.19 -16.62
CA VAL A 4 8.36 -11.75 -17.11
C VAL A 4 8.49 -10.23 -16.91
N MET A 5 7.39 -9.50 -17.02
CA MET A 5 7.36 -8.05 -16.82
C MET A 5 7.60 -7.64 -15.36
N THR A 6 7.08 -8.38 -14.37
CA THR A 6 7.37 -8.09 -12.95
C THR A 6 8.82 -8.36 -12.56
N PHE A 7 9.46 -9.34 -13.20
CA PHE A 7 10.91 -9.56 -13.03
C PHE A 7 11.73 -8.47 -13.73
N LEU A 8 11.30 -8.03 -14.91
CA LEU A 8 11.92 -6.91 -15.64
C LEU A 8 11.77 -5.56 -14.92
N ASP A 9 10.64 -5.33 -14.21
CA ASP A 9 10.39 -4.18 -13.31
C ASP A 9 11.34 -4.15 -12.09
N THR A 10 12.04 -5.26 -11.84
CA THR A 10 13.10 -5.32 -10.83
C THR A 10 14.48 -5.01 -11.43
N VAL A 11 14.65 -5.23 -12.74
CA VAL A 11 15.91 -5.04 -13.47
C VAL A 11 16.04 -3.61 -13.99
N ASP A 12 14.97 -2.98 -14.46
CA ASP A 12 14.97 -1.58 -14.89
C ASP A 12 15.29 -0.61 -13.74
N GLY A 13 14.76 -0.86 -12.54
CA GLY A 13 15.07 -0.10 -11.33
C GLY A 13 16.53 -0.23 -10.88
N LYS A 14 17.23 -1.31 -11.28
CA LYS A 14 18.69 -1.45 -11.09
C LYS A 14 19.48 -0.72 -12.19
N LEU A 15 18.98 -0.69 -13.42
CA LEU A 15 19.62 0.01 -14.54
C LEU A 15 19.47 1.54 -14.42
N ALA A 16 18.30 2.05 -14.04
CA ALA A 16 18.03 3.48 -13.89
C ALA A 16 18.89 4.18 -12.81
N ARG A 17 19.34 3.44 -11.79
CA ARG A 17 20.27 3.97 -10.77
C ARG A 17 21.67 4.30 -11.31
N THR A 18 21.99 3.93 -12.55
CA THR A 18 23.30 4.23 -13.17
C THR A 18 23.32 5.48 -14.06
N THR A 19 22.17 6.13 -14.32
CA THR A 19 22.09 7.26 -15.27
C THR A 19 22.00 8.67 -14.65
N MET A 20 21.82 8.81 -13.33
CA MET A 20 21.99 10.08 -12.57
C MET A 20 21.31 11.34 -13.16
N THR A 21 20.28 11.22 -13.98
CA THR A 21 19.51 12.34 -14.56
C THR A 21 18.25 12.59 -13.75
N TYR A 22 18.38 13.31 -12.63
CA TYR A 22 17.24 13.72 -11.80
C TYR A 22 16.88 15.18 -12.10
N SER A 23 15.63 15.44 -12.47
CA SER A 23 15.07 16.80 -12.52
C SER A 23 14.02 16.96 -11.42
N ASN A 24 13.99 18.12 -10.77
CA ASN A 24 13.01 18.41 -9.71
C ASN A 24 11.56 18.34 -10.24
N TRP A 25 11.35 18.66 -11.51
CA TRP A 25 10.03 18.61 -12.15
C TRP A 25 9.58 17.17 -12.44
N GLY A 26 10.49 16.32 -12.93
CA GLY A 26 10.21 14.90 -13.14
C GLY A 26 9.84 14.18 -11.83
N ASN A 27 10.54 14.49 -10.74
CA ASN A 27 10.25 13.89 -9.43
C ASN A 27 8.84 14.26 -8.91
N ILE A 28 8.39 15.50 -9.10
CA ILE A 28 7.04 15.94 -8.71
C ILE A 28 5.97 15.25 -9.58
N TYR A 29 6.22 15.17 -10.89
CA TYR A 29 5.30 14.56 -11.83
C TYR A 29 5.12 13.06 -11.58
N ASP A 30 6.21 12.32 -11.44
CA ASP A 30 6.19 10.88 -11.16
C ASP A 30 5.53 10.59 -9.80
N HIS A 31 5.87 11.38 -8.77
CA HIS A 31 5.28 11.21 -7.44
C HIS A 31 3.76 11.52 -7.43
N GLY A 32 3.33 12.54 -8.17
CA GLY A 32 1.92 12.90 -8.29
C GLY A 32 1.10 11.84 -9.03
N ILE A 33 1.66 11.28 -10.10
CA ILE A 33 1.05 10.18 -10.84
C ILE A 33 0.94 8.94 -9.95
N ASP A 34 2.00 8.55 -9.26
CA ASP A 34 1.98 7.40 -8.36
C ASP A 34 0.98 7.55 -7.20
N LEU A 35 0.63 8.79 -6.85
CA LEU A 35 -0.39 9.10 -5.84
C LEU A 35 -1.83 8.92 -6.35
N ILE A 36 -2.11 9.21 -7.62
CA ILE A 36 -3.48 9.17 -8.14
C ILE A 36 -3.86 7.81 -8.75
N HIS A 37 -2.88 7.06 -9.25
CA HIS A 37 -3.14 5.82 -9.99
C HIS A 37 -3.80 4.71 -9.15
N PRO A 38 -3.37 4.40 -7.90
CA PRO A 38 -3.85 3.23 -7.18
C PRO A 38 -5.38 3.15 -7.03
N PRO A 39 -6.10 4.24 -6.70
CA PRO A 39 -7.57 4.25 -6.71
C PRO A 39 -8.22 3.77 -8.01
N PHE A 40 -7.71 4.19 -9.18
CA PHE A 40 -8.26 3.80 -10.47
C PHE A 40 -8.06 2.32 -10.77
N TRP A 41 -6.93 1.74 -10.35
CA TRP A 41 -6.67 0.31 -10.51
C TRP A 41 -7.65 -0.55 -9.71
N TYR A 42 -7.88 -0.20 -8.44
CA TYR A 42 -8.84 -0.93 -7.61
C TYR A 42 -10.28 -0.76 -8.12
N TRP A 43 -10.63 0.41 -8.64
CA TRP A 43 -11.91 0.63 -9.31
C TRP A 43 -12.06 -0.27 -10.54
N ALA A 44 -11.05 -0.34 -11.41
CA ALA A 44 -11.08 -1.17 -12.61
C ALA A 44 -11.21 -2.67 -12.26
N MET A 45 -10.51 -3.14 -11.23
CA MET A 45 -10.66 -4.51 -10.71
C MET A 45 -12.08 -4.75 -10.21
N PHE A 46 -12.64 -3.84 -9.41
CA PHE A 46 -14.02 -3.94 -8.93
C PHE A 46 -15.00 -4.05 -10.11
N VAL A 47 -14.89 -3.19 -11.13
CA VAL A 47 -15.75 -3.24 -12.32
C VAL A 47 -15.63 -4.59 -13.03
N GLY A 48 -14.41 -5.13 -13.18
CA GLY A 48 -14.19 -6.44 -13.79
C GLY A 48 -14.78 -7.61 -13.00
N LEU A 49 -14.96 -7.46 -11.68
CA LEU A 49 -15.55 -8.47 -10.79
C LEU A 49 -17.09 -8.44 -10.77
N GLN A 50 -17.72 -7.36 -11.21
CA GLN A 50 -19.19 -7.23 -11.16
C GLN A 50 -19.93 -8.21 -12.09
N GLY A 51 -19.24 -8.84 -13.05
CA GLY A 51 -19.81 -9.81 -13.98
C GLY A 51 -19.58 -11.29 -13.62
N ALA A 52 -19.02 -11.59 -12.45
CA ALA A 52 -18.80 -12.98 -12.02
C ALA A 52 -20.04 -13.55 -11.31
N ASP A 53 -20.57 -14.66 -11.81
CA ASP A 53 -21.72 -15.37 -11.21
C ASP A 53 -21.33 -16.17 -9.95
N ASP A 54 -20.04 -16.49 -9.81
CA ASP A 54 -19.41 -17.11 -8.62
C ASP A 54 -18.61 -16.05 -7.86
N GLY A 55 -18.91 -15.88 -6.57
CA GLY A 55 -18.07 -15.08 -5.69
C GLY A 55 -18.79 -14.42 -4.51
N PRO A 56 -18.10 -13.51 -3.80
CA PRO A 56 -18.70 -12.70 -2.75
C PRO A 56 -19.80 -11.79 -3.30
N SER A 57 -20.74 -11.39 -2.44
CA SER A 57 -21.85 -10.52 -2.83
C SER A 57 -21.38 -9.16 -3.35
N GLN A 58 -22.15 -8.55 -4.25
CA GLN A 58 -21.86 -7.21 -4.79
C GLN A 58 -21.73 -6.16 -3.69
N THR A 59 -22.52 -6.27 -2.61
CA THR A 59 -22.40 -5.42 -1.42
C THR A 59 -21.04 -5.56 -0.74
N LEU A 60 -20.52 -6.80 -0.61
CA LEU A 60 -19.22 -7.05 -0.02
C LEU A 60 -18.08 -6.54 -0.92
N LEU A 61 -18.20 -6.69 -2.24
CA LEU A 61 -17.24 -6.13 -3.19
C LEU A 61 -17.21 -4.60 -3.15
N ALA A 62 -18.36 -3.95 -3.12
CA ALA A 62 -18.46 -2.50 -2.99
C ALA A 62 -17.89 -2.00 -1.66
N GLY A 63 -18.20 -2.69 -0.55
CA GLY A 63 -17.62 -2.41 0.75
C GLY A 63 -16.09 -2.60 0.79
N SER A 64 -15.58 -3.61 0.08
CA SER A 64 -14.15 -3.87 -0.06
C SER A 64 -13.44 -2.75 -0.82
N LEU A 65 -14.03 -2.26 -1.92
CA LEU A 65 -13.52 -1.12 -2.66
C LEU A 65 -13.49 0.13 -1.78
N ALA A 66 -14.59 0.42 -1.08
CA ALA A 66 -14.66 1.55 -0.16
C ALA A 66 -13.59 1.48 0.94
N MET A 67 -13.36 0.30 1.53
CA MET A 67 -12.31 0.07 2.53
C MET A 67 -10.91 0.30 1.95
N ILE A 68 -10.62 -0.19 0.75
CA ILE A 68 -9.32 0.00 0.10
C ILE A 68 -9.05 1.49 -0.16
N LEU A 69 -10.05 2.20 -0.71
CA LEU A 69 -9.93 3.63 -1.02
C LEU A 69 -9.83 4.48 0.26
N ALA A 70 -10.66 4.22 1.26
CA ALA A 70 -10.60 4.92 2.54
C ALA A 70 -9.28 4.62 3.26
N GLY A 71 -8.86 3.36 3.33
CA GLY A 71 -7.59 2.94 3.92
C GLY A 71 -6.38 3.55 3.22
N TYR A 72 -6.43 3.75 1.90
CA TYR A 72 -5.39 4.46 1.16
C TYR A 72 -5.19 5.91 1.63
N VAL A 73 -6.30 6.62 1.86
CA VAL A 73 -6.28 8.00 2.37
C VAL A 73 -5.87 8.03 3.83
N LEU A 74 -6.47 7.18 4.66
CA LEU A 74 -6.22 7.14 6.11
C LEU A 74 -4.76 6.77 6.42
N ASN A 75 -4.17 5.77 5.74
CA ASN A 75 -2.75 5.44 5.91
C ASN A 75 -1.85 6.65 5.62
N ARG A 76 -2.18 7.48 4.62
CA ARG A 76 -1.42 8.71 4.32
C ARG A 76 -1.58 9.76 5.39
N LEU A 77 -2.77 9.90 5.95
CA LEU A 77 -3.01 10.81 7.06
C LEU A 77 -2.23 10.39 8.31
N GLU A 78 -2.19 9.09 8.61
CA GLU A 78 -1.41 8.53 9.73
C GLU A 78 0.09 8.78 9.56
N GLU A 79 0.65 8.48 8.38
CA GLU A 79 2.06 8.73 8.09
C GLU A 79 2.39 10.24 8.12
N GLY A 80 1.56 11.07 7.48
CA GLY A 80 1.74 12.52 7.46
C GLY A 80 1.66 13.14 8.86
N GLU A 81 0.74 12.68 9.69
CA GLU A 81 0.60 13.16 11.07
C GLU A 81 1.79 12.76 11.94
N PHE A 82 2.32 11.54 11.75
CA PHE A 82 3.53 11.10 12.44
C PHE A 82 4.74 11.96 12.05
N ILE A 83 4.97 12.18 10.75
CA ILE A 83 6.06 13.02 10.25
C ILE A 83 5.94 14.44 10.78
N ARG A 84 4.74 15.03 10.72
CA ARG A 84 4.48 16.39 11.21
C ARG A 84 4.84 16.57 12.68
N ARG A 85 4.65 15.55 13.51
CA ARG A 85 4.93 15.60 14.96
C ARG A 85 6.37 15.26 15.31
N PHE A 86 6.91 14.22 14.68
CA PHE A 86 8.18 13.60 15.10
C PHE A 86 9.35 13.87 14.17
N GLY A 87 9.09 14.28 12.92
CA GLY A 87 10.10 14.71 11.95
C GLY A 87 10.68 13.58 11.08
N PHE A 88 10.16 12.36 11.19
CA PHE A 88 10.58 11.20 10.41
C PHE A 88 9.41 10.24 10.13
N HIS A 89 9.59 9.28 9.24
CA HIS A 89 8.54 8.33 8.84
C HIS A 89 8.20 7.33 9.96
N ILE A 90 6.91 7.06 10.18
CA ILE A 90 6.45 6.06 11.17
C ILE A 90 7.09 4.68 10.97
N HIS A 91 7.39 4.34 9.72
CA HIS A 91 7.99 3.07 9.31
C HIS A 91 9.44 2.86 9.78
N VAL A 92 10.13 3.89 10.27
CA VAL A 92 11.51 3.77 10.80
C VAL A 92 11.58 4.03 12.29
N TRP A 93 10.44 4.01 12.99
CA TRP A 93 10.41 4.22 14.43
C TRP A 93 10.98 3.01 15.20
N GLN A 94 10.50 1.80 14.94
CA GLN A 94 11.03 0.55 15.51
C GLN A 94 11.24 -0.53 14.43
N PRO A 95 12.06 -1.57 14.70
CA PRO A 95 12.31 -2.64 13.72
C PRO A 95 11.03 -3.31 13.20
N ILE A 96 10.02 -3.44 14.05
CA ILE A 96 8.70 -3.98 13.67
C ILE A 96 7.99 -3.11 12.64
N ASP A 97 8.11 -1.78 12.72
CA ASP A 97 7.49 -0.88 11.75
C ASP A 97 8.18 -0.96 10.39
N SER A 98 9.49 -1.17 10.40
CA SER A 98 10.29 -1.36 9.18
C SER A 98 9.96 -2.69 8.50
N PHE A 99 9.80 -3.76 9.26
CA PHE A 99 9.31 -5.04 8.74
C PHE A 99 7.88 -4.91 8.23
N MET A 100 6.99 -4.32 9.03
CA MET A 100 5.60 -4.10 8.63
C MET A 100 5.52 -3.23 7.38
N ARG A 101 6.43 -2.28 7.14
CA ARG A 101 6.49 -1.50 5.89
C ARG A 101 6.60 -2.39 4.64
N GLU A 102 7.31 -3.52 4.73
CA GLU A 102 7.49 -4.45 3.61
C GLU A 102 6.21 -5.19 3.27
N ILE A 103 5.39 -5.49 4.29
CA ILE A 103 4.17 -6.29 4.15
C ILE A 103 2.91 -5.40 4.15
N THR A 104 3.02 -4.14 4.58
CA THR A 104 1.93 -3.15 4.65
C THR A 104 1.21 -3.09 3.30
N ALA A 105 -0.08 -2.78 3.33
CA ALA A 105 -0.96 -2.56 2.17
C ALA A 105 -0.43 -1.49 1.19
N ARG A 106 0.65 -1.84 0.50
CA ARG A 106 1.27 -1.15 -0.62
C ARG A 106 0.86 -1.89 -1.89
N ARG A 107 1.13 -1.27 -3.04
CA ARG A 107 0.77 -1.82 -4.36
C ARG A 107 1.23 -3.28 -4.51
N ASN A 108 2.49 -3.58 -4.19
CA ASN A 108 3.06 -4.90 -4.47
C ASN A 108 2.48 -6.03 -3.60
N PRO A 109 2.36 -5.91 -2.26
CA PRO A 109 1.71 -6.92 -1.43
C PRO A 109 0.24 -7.15 -1.80
N ASN A 110 -0.53 -6.08 -2.03
CA ASN A 110 -1.94 -6.19 -2.40
C ASN A 110 -2.12 -6.89 -3.75
N MET A 111 -1.28 -6.56 -4.73
CA MET A 111 -1.29 -7.23 -6.04
C MET A 111 -0.90 -8.70 -5.92
N LEU A 112 0.00 -9.06 -5.01
CA LEU A 112 0.39 -10.45 -4.79
C LEU A 112 -0.75 -11.28 -4.19
N ILE A 113 -1.46 -10.74 -3.20
CA ILE A 113 -2.67 -11.36 -2.62
C ILE A 113 -3.72 -11.56 -3.71
N PHE A 114 -4.02 -10.50 -4.47
CA PHE A 114 -5.03 -10.55 -5.52
C PHE A 114 -4.67 -11.54 -6.62
N MET A 115 -3.42 -11.55 -7.06
CA MET A 115 -2.92 -12.47 -8.08
C MET A 115 -3.00 -13.93 -7.62
N GLY A 116 -2.66 -14.23 -6.36
CA GLY A 116 -2.82 -15.58 -5.80
C GLY A 116 -4.27 -16.07 -5.90
N ALA A 117 -5.23 -15.20 -5.59
CA ALA A 117 -6.65 -15.48 -5.73
C ALA A 117 -7.11 -15.65 -7.19
N VAL A 118 -6.59 -14.84 -8.12
CA VAL A 118 -6.83 -15.01 -9.56
C VAL A 118 -6.34 -16.38 -10.04
N LEU A 119 -5.16 -16.81 -9.60
CA LEU A 119 -4.56 -18.10 -10.02
C LEU A 119 -5.38 -19.32 -9.56
N VAL A 120 -6.09 -19.22 -8.43
CA VAL A 120 -6.98 -20.28 -7.95
C VAL A 120 -8.43 -20.10 -8.42
N GLY A 121 -8.68 -19.17 -9.34
CA GLY A 121 -10.00 -18.93 -9.92
C GLY A 121 -10.99 -18.21 -9.00
N GLN A 122 -10.51 -17.57 -7.93
CA GLN A 122 -11.34 -16.92 -6.92
C GLN A 122 -11.04 -15.40 -6.78
N PRO A 123 -11.06 -14.63 -7.89
CA PRO A 123 -10.61 -13.24 -7.88
C PRO A 123 -11.49 -12.32 -7.00
N GLY A 124 -12.78 -12.62 -6.85
CA GLY A 124 -13.68 -11.87 -5.97
C GLY A 124 -13.25 -11.95 -4.50
N TRP A 125 -12.96 -13.16 -3.99
CA TRP A 125 -12.44 -13.34 -2.63
C TRP A 125 -11.03 -12.76 -2.46
N GLY A 126 -10.22 -12.76 -3.52
CA GLY A 126 -8.94 -12.04 -3.55
C GLY A 126 -9.09 -10.55 -3.27
N PHE A 127 -10.09 -9.91 -3.88
CA PHE A 127 -10.36 -8.49 -3.67
C PHE A 127 -10.79 -8.20 -2.23
N VAL A 128 -11.63 -9.07 -1.65
CA VAL A 128 -12.02 -9.01 -0.24
C VAL A 128 -10.80 -9.19 0.68
N ALA A 129 -9.90 -10.11 0.35
CA ALA A 129 -8.67 -10.33 1.11
C ALA A 129 -7.75 -9.10 1.11
N VAL A 130 -7.64 -8.39 -0.02
CA VAL A 130 -6.91 -7.12 -0.11
C VAL A 130 -7.52 -6.05 0.80
N ALA A 131 -8.86 -5.94 0.83
CA ALA A 131 -9.55 -5.01 1.72
C ALA A 131 -9.33 -5.36 3.20
N ALA A 132 -9.42 -6.65 3.56
CA ALA A 132 -9.13 -7.11 4.91
C ALA A 132 -7.68 -6.83 5.32
N TRP A 133 -6.72 -7.09 4.43
CA TRP A 133 -5.31 -6.77 4.66
C TRP A 133 -5.08 -5.26 4.85
N THR A 134 -5.76 -4.43 4.06
CA THR A 134 -5.72 -2.97 4.19
C THR A 134 -6.21 -2.52 5.56
N LEU A 135 -7.32 -3.08 6.04
CA LEU A 135 -7.86 -2.79 7.37
C LEU A 135 -6.89 -3.21 8.49
N ILE A 136 -6.28 -4.39 8.38
CA ILE A 136 -5.29 -4.88 9.36
C ILE A 136 -4.10 -3.93 9.45
N CYS A 137 -3.56 -3.51 8.30
CA CYS A 137 -2.44 -2.57 8.25
C CYS A 137 -2.81 -1.21 8.85
N LEU A 138 -4.01 -0.72 8.55
CA LEU A 138 -4.49 0.56 9.07
C LEU A 138 -4.64 0.53 10.60
N ILE A 139 -5.22 -0.53 11.15
CA ILE A 139 -5.33 -0.70 12.61
C ILE A 139 -3.95 -0.78 13.26
N PHE A 140 -3.01 -1.50 12.63
CA PHE A 140 -1.63 -1.56 13.10
C PHE A 140 -1.00 -0.16 13.17
N HIS A 141 -1.00 0.59 12.06
CA HIS A 141 -0.37 1.91 11.98
C HIS A 141 -1.07 2.95 12.87
N GLY A 142 -2.40 2.95 12.93
CA GLY A 142 -3.15 3.76 13.88
C GLY A 142 -2.77 3.47 15.34
N GLY A 143 -2.61 2.18 15.69
CA GLY A 143 -2.13 1.78 17.01
C GLY A 143 -0.72 2.30 17.31
N ARG A 144 0.19 2.24 16.33
CA ARG A 144 1.55 2.77 16.43
C ARG A 144 1.55 4.29 16.61
N LEU A 145 0.74 5.02 15.85
CA LEU A 145 0.58 6.46 16.00
C LEU A 145 0.09 6.83 17.41
N VAL A 146 -0.90 6.12 17.95
CA VAL A 146 -1.38 6.32 19.32
C VAL A 146 -0.29 6.03 20.36
N GLN A 147 0.47 4.94 20.20
CA GLN A 147 1.58 4.62 21.08
C GLN A 147 2.64 5.72 21.09
N ALA A 148 2.98 6.27 19.92
CA ALA A 148 3.94 7.35 19.79
C ALA A 148 3.45 8.65 20.46
N MET A 149 2.15 8.93 20.38
CA MET A 149 1.54 10.09 21.04
C MET A 149 1.42 9.94 22.55
N ALA A 150 1.20 8.72 23.06
CA ALA A 150 1.09 8.43 24.49
C ALA A 150 2.45 8.21 25.17
N GLY A 151 3.52 8.04 24.40
CA GLY A 151 4.87 7.81 24.90
C GLY A 151 5.42 8.99 25.71
N LYS A 152 6.13 8.68 26.80
CA LYS A 152 6.80 9.71 27.64
C LYS A 152 8.06 10.28 26.99
N SER A 153 8.75 9.47 26.18
CA SER A 153 9.93 9.86 25.42
C SER A 153 9.55 10.20 23.98
N ARG A 154 10.21 11.22 23.41
CA ARG A 154 10.03 11.56 22.00
C ARG A 154 10.52 10.37 21.15
N PRO A 155 9.70 9.86 20.21
CA PRO A 155 10.12 8.87 19.23
C PRO A 155 11.43 9.28 18.54
N VAL A 156 12.34 8.33 18.38
CA VAL A 156 13.58 8.45 17.61
C VAL A 156 13.67 7.28 16.63
N SER A 157 14.35 7.47 15.50
CA SER A 157 14.53 6.43 14.49
C SER A 157 15.42 5.32 15.03
N TRP A 158 15.04 4.05 14.85
CA TRP A 158 15.91 2.93 15.25
C TRP A 158 17.11 2.73 14.32
N LEU A 159 17.10 3.36 13.14
CA LEU A 159 18.22 3.34 12.19
C LEU A 159 19.34 4.34 12.53
N GLU A 160 19.09 5.25 13.49
CA GLU A 160 20.07 6.22 13.98
C GLU A 160 20.80 5.74 15.25
N GLY A 161 20.47 4.53 15.73
CA GLY A 161 21.03 3.91 16.94
C GLY A 161 22.10 2.87 16.68
#